data_AF-A0A149VSM6-F1
#
_entry.id   AF-A0A149VSM6-F1
#
_cell.length_a   1.000
_cell.length_b   1.000
_cell.length_c   1.000
_cell.angle_alpha   90.00
_cell.angle_beta   90.00
_cell.angle_gamma   90.00
#
_symmetry.space_group_name_H-M   'P 1'
#
loop_
_entity.id
_entity.type
_entity.pdbx_description
1 polymer ?
#
loop_
_entity_poly.entity_id
_entity_poly.type
_entity_poly.pdbx_seq_one_letter_code
_entity_poly.pdbx_strand_id
1 'polypeptide(L)'
;MNARGQIMLAREDVGRHNALDKLYGAMASHAYDFENGAVLVTSRASYEMVQKTIQMGVGILVAVSGPTALAIRMADEYKLTLMGFTRSQSQVIYTHPERVIEQ
;
A
#
# COMPACT_ATOMS: atom_id res chain seq x y z
N MET A 1 1.57 1.19 8.16
CA MET A 1 2.81 0.78 8.85
C MET A 1 3.82 1.90 8.74
N ASN A 2 4.54 2.23 9.80
CA ASN A 2 5.63 3.22 9.73
C ASN A 2 6.94 2.59 9.23
N ALA A 3 7.98 3.40 9.00
CA ALA A 3 9.29 2.93 8.54
C ALA A 3 10.00 1.94 9.48
N ARG A 4 9.54 1.81 10.74
CA ARG A 4 10.05 0.83 11.72
C ARG A 4 9.31 -0.50 11.69
N GLY A 5 8.38 -0.70 10.76
CA GLY A 5 7.56 -1.90 10.67
C GLY A 5 6.38 -1.95 11.66
N GLN A 6 6.07 -0.84 12.35
CA GLN A 6 4.98 -0.83 13.33
C GLN A 6 3.63 -0.53 12.65
N ILE A 7 2.60 -1.31 13.01
CA ILE A 7 1.23 -1.07 12.56
C ILE A 7 0.62 0.07 13.39
N MET A 8 0.46 1.24 12.77
CA MET A 8 -0.08 2.43 13.42
C MET A 8 -1.61 2.45 13.49
N LEU A 9 -2.26 1.93 12.44
CA LEU A 9 -3.72 1.90 12.27
C LEU A 9 -4.10 0.65 11.48
N ALA A 10 -5.27 0.09 11.80
CA ALA A 10 -5.86 -1.01 11.07
C ALA A 10 -7.37 -0.78 10.90
N ARG A 11 -7.92 -1.14 9.74
CA ARG A 11 -9.35 -1.09 9.44
C ARG A 11 -9.73 -2.29 8.60
N GLU A 12 -10.94 -2.77 8.83
CA GLU A 12 -11.48 -3.96 8.19
C GLU A 12 -12.85 -3.66 7.57
N ASP A 13 -13.15 -4.41 6.52
CA ASP A 13 -14.45 -4.43 5.85
C ASP A 13 -14.56 -5.70 5.02
N VAL A 14 -15.79 -6.10 4.68
CA VAL A 14 -16.04 -7.18 3.71
C VAL A 14 -15.50 -6.79 2.32
N GLY A 15 -15.58 -5.51 1.96
CA GLY A 15 -15.05 -4.95 0.72
C GLY A 15 -13.67 -4.33 0.88
N ARG A 16 -12.68 -4.81 0.13
CA ARG A 16 -11.29 -4.28 0.15
C ARG A 16 -11.19 -2.76 -0.08
N HIS A 17 -12.02 -2.20 -0.95
CA HIS A 17 -12.01 -0.76 -1.23
C HIS A 17 -12.51 0.04 -0.02
N ASN A 18 -13.56 -0.45 0.64
CA ASN A 18 -14.11 0.18 1.83
C ASN A 18 -13.13 0.09 3.01
N ALA A 19 -12.42 -1.04 3.16
CA ALA A 19 -11.39 -1.19 4.17
C ALA A 19 -10.29 -0.12 4.01
N LEU A 20 -9.86 0.12 2.76
CA LEU A 20 -8.89 1.17 2.44
C LEU A 20 -9.45 2.58 2.68
N ASP A 21 -10.69 2.85 2.29
CA ASP A 21 -11.34 4.15 2.52
C ASP A 21 -11.50 4.46 4.01
N LYS A 22 -11.89 3.46 4.82
CA LYS A 22 -11.94 3.58 6.28
C LYS A 22 -10.56 3.88 6.85
N LEU A 23 -9.51 3.25 6.32
CA LEU A 23 -8.14 3.52 6.74
C LEU A 23 -7.77 4.97 6.40
N TYR A 24 -8.08 5.44 5.19
CA TYR A 24 -7.82 6.82 4.80
C TYR A 24 -8.56 7.83 5.68
N GLY A 25 -9.86 7.63 5.92
CA GLY A 25 -10.62 8.47 6.83
C GLY A 25 -10.05 8.47 8.25
N ALA A 26 -9.58 7.33 8.74
CA ALA A 26 -8.90 7.25 10.03
C ALA A 26 -7.56 8.01 10.05
N MET A 27 -6.79 7.94 8.96
CA MET A 27 -5.52 8.67 8.82
C MET A 27 -5.75 10.18 8.83
N ALA A 28 -6.80 10.68 8.18
CA ALA A 28 -7.11 12.12 8.14
C ALA A 28 -7.33 12.73 9.54
N SER A 29 -7.78 11.93 10.51
CA SER A 29 -7.97 12.37 11.90
C SER A 29 -6.70 12.34 12.74
N HIS A 30 -5.56 11.88 12.21
CA HIS A 30 -4.30 11.74 12.94
C HIS A 30 -3.16 12.43 12.20
N ALA A 31 -2.32 13.19 12.92
CA ALA A 31 -1.17 13.91 12.35
C ALA A 31 0.05 13.00 12.12
N TYR A 32 -0.15 11.83 11.52
CA TYR A 32 0.93 10.90 11.20
C TYR A 32 1.57 11.27 9.85
N ASP A 33 2.90 11.28 9.80
CA ASP A 33 3.63 11.27 8.54
C ASP A 33 3.59 9.86 7.93
N PHE A 34 2.89 9.75 6.80
CA PHE A 34 2.76 8.49 6.05
C PHE A 34 3.50 8.50 4.72
N GLU A 35 4.21 9.58 4.39
CA GLU A 35 5.03 9.64 3.17
C GLU A 35 6.10 8.55 3.22
N ASN A 36 6.69 8.36 4.41
CA ASN A 36 7.67 7.32 4.72
C ASN A 36 7.03 5.98 5.17
N GLY A 37 5.70 5.85 5.02
CA GLY A 37 4.92 4.71 5.46
C GLY A 37 4.53 3.75 4.35
N ALA A 38 3.87 2.66 4.76
CA ALA A 38 3.28 1.68 3.85
C ALA A 38 1.83 1.36 4.23
N VAL A 39 0.98 1.18 3.22
CA VAL A 39 -0.34 0.57 3.34
C VAL A 39 -0.22 -0.92 3.03
N LEU A 40 -0.81 -1.76 3.89
CA LEU A 40 -0.88 -3.20 3.69
C LEU A 40 -2.32 -3.61 3.45
N VAL A 41 -2.55 -4.43 2.42
CA VAL A 41 -3.87 -4.96 2.10
C VAL A 41 -3.82 -6.48 1.97
N THR A 42 -4.84 -7.15 2.51
CA THR A 42 -4.98 -8.63 2.46
C THR A 42 -5.50 -9.13 1.11
N SER A 43 -5.89 -8.23 0.21
CA SER A 43 -6.47 -8.52 -1.10
C SER A 43 -5.45 -8.43 -2.24
N ARG A 44 -5.93 -8.58 -3.48
CA ARG A 44 -5.23 -8.09 -4.68
C ARG A 44 -5.16 -6.57 -4.70
N ALA A 45 -4.22 -6.01 -5.46
CA ALA A 45 -4.16 -4.59 -5.78
C ALA A 45 -4.79 -4.33 -7.16
N SER A 46 -5.97 -3.67 -7.18
CA SER A 46 -6.54 -3.11 -8.41
C SER A 46 -5.99 -1.70 -8.66
N TYR A 47 -6.28 -1.14 -9.83
CA TYR A 47 -5.89 0.23 -10.13
C TYR A 47 -6.56 1.23 -9.18
N GLU A 48 -7.81 0.99 -8.75
CA GLU A 48 -8.48 1.86 -7.77
C GLU A 48 -7.76 1.85 -6.41
N MET A 49 -7.23 0.69 -5.99
CA MET A 49 -6.47 0.58 -4.75
C MET A 49 -5.16 1.38 -4.81
N VAL A 50 -4.47 1.32 -5.96
CA VAL A 50 -3.26 2.11 -6.22
C VAL A 50 -3.60 3.60 -6.22
N GLN A 51 -4.63 4.02 -6.97
CA GLN A 51 -5.06 5.42 -7.05
C GLN A 51 -5.38 5.99 -5.66
N LYS A 52 -6.14 5.25 -4.84
CA LYS A 52 -6.46 5.67 -3.47
C LYS A 52 -5.20 5.79 -2.61
N THR A 53 -4.28 4.84 -2.72
CA THR A 53 -3.02 4.90 -1.95
C THR A 53 -2.15 6.10 -2.34
N ILE A 54 -2.11 6.45 -3.63
CA ILE A 54 -1.46 7.68 -4.10
C ILE A 54 -2.15 8.92 -3.52
N GLN A 55 -3.48 8.98 -3.56
CA GLN A 55 -4.26 10.09 -2.98
C GLN A 55 -4.08 10.22 -1.46
N MET A 56 -3.79 9.13 -0.77
CA MET A 56 -3.46 9.11 0.66
C MET A 56 -2.07 9.69 0.96
N GLY A 57 -1.24 9.96 -0.07
CA GLY A 57 0.13 10.44 0.11
C GLY A 57 1.10 9.39 0.64
N VAL A 58 0.78 8.10 0.46
CA VAL A 58 1.61 6.99 0.98
C VAL A 58 2.58 6.51 -0.10
N GLY A 59 3.85 6.32 0.25
CA GLY A 59 4.90 5.93 -0.71
C GLY A 59 4.89 4.45 -1.12
N ILE A 60 4.26 3.57 -0.35
CA ILE A 60 4.32 2.11 -0.55
C ILE A 60 2.93 1.46 -0.39
N LEU A 61 2.51 0.66 -1.38
CA LEU A 61 1.38 -0.25 -1.30
C LEU A 61 1.85 -1.71 -1.32
N VAL A 62 1.52 -2.46 -0.28
CA VAL A 62 1.83 -3.89 -0.14
C VAL A 62 0.56 -4.71 -0.20
N ALA A 63 0.45 -5.62 -1.17
CA ALA A 63 -0.65 -6.54 -1.32
C ALA A 63 -0.22 -7.99 -1.03
N VAL A 64 -0.98 -8.69 -0.19
CA VAL A 64 -0.75 -10.12 0.07
C VAL A 64 -0.94 -10.97 -1.20
N SER A 65 -1.76 -10.51 -2.15
CA SER A 65 -1.98 -11.14 -3.45
C SER A 65 -1.39 -10.31 -4.60
N GLY A 66 -1.58 -10.76 -5.85
CA GLY A 66 -1.02 -10.10 -7.02
C GLY A 66 -1.75 -8.81 -7.43
N PRO A 67 -1.04 -7.84 -8.06
CA PRO A 67 -1.65 -6.68 -8.69
C PRO A 67 -2.18 -6.99 -10.11
N THR A 68 -3.00 -6.09 -10.67
CA THR A 68 -3.33 -6.13 -12.11
C THR A 68 -2.29 -5.37 -12.94
N ALA A 69 -2.20 -5.65 -14.24
CA ALA A 69 -1.29 -4.93 -15.14
C ALA A 69 -1.53 -3.41 -15.15
N LEU A 70 -2.80 -2.98 -15.04
CA LEU A 70 -3.13 -1.55 -14.95
C LEU A 70 -2.68 -0.94 -13.62
N ALA A 71 -2.79 -1.69 -12.51
CA ALA A 71 -2.29 -1.25 -11.21
C ALA A 71 -0.76 -1.05 -11.23
N ILE A 72 -0.02 -1.97 -11.86
CA ILE A 72 1.44 -1.85 -12.03
C ILE A 72 1.79 -0.58 -12.82
N ARG A 73 1.17 -0.37 -13.99
CA ARG A 73 1.45 0.81 -14.82
C ARG A 73 1.16 2.13 -14.08
N MET A 74 0.03 2.20 -13.39
CA MET A 74 -0.32 3.38 -12.61
C MET A 74 0.65 3.60 -11.43
N ALA A 75 1.07 2.54 -10.75
CA ALA A 75 2.04 2.67 -9.67
C ALA A 75 3.39 3.20 -10.18
N ASP A 76 3.83 2.75 -11.35
CA ASP A 76 5.06 3.20 -12.01
C ASP A 76 4.97 4.68 -12.43
N GLU A 77 3.87 5.07 -13.08
CA GLU A 77 3.64 6.44 -13.53
C GLU A 77 3.66 7.45 -12.36
N TYR A 78 3.05 7.08 -11.23
CA TYR A 78 2.89 7.95 -10.07
C TYR A 78 3.96 7.74 -8.99
N LYS A 79 5.04 7.03 -9.31
CA LYS A 79 6.15 6.78 -8.39
C LYS A 79 5.71 6.13 -7.08
N LEU A 80 4.72 5.24 -7.10
CA LEU A 80 4.31 4.42 -5.95
C LEU A 80 5.08 3.11 -5.97
N THR A 81 5.68 2.73 -4.84
CA THR A 81 6.26 1.39 -4.70
C THR A 81 5.14 0.37 -4.52
N LEU A 82 4.95 -0.52 -5.49
CA LEU A 82 3.92 -1.56 -5.44
C LEU A 82 4.55 -2.93 -5.22
N MET A 83 4.12 -3.59 -4.14
CA MET A 83 4.53 -4.95 -3.80
C MET A 83 3.33 -5.89 -3.83
N GLY A 84 3.55 -7.10 -4.35
CA GLY A 84 2.53 -8.15 -4.39
C GLY A 84 3.09 -9.51 -3.99
N PHE A 85 2.17 -10.45 -3.77
CA PHE A 85 2.49 -11.81 -3.31
C PHE A 85 3.31 -11.81 -2.01
N THR A 86 3.11 -10.82 -1.14
CA THR A 86 3.88 -10.67 0.09
C THR A 86 3.44 -11.69 1.13
N ARG A 87 4.35 -12.64 1.44
CA ARG A 87 4.25 -13.61 2.54
C ARG A 87 5.59 -13.70 3.26
N SER A 88 5.62 -14.42 4.38
CA SER A 88 6.70 -14.42 5.37
C SER A 88 8.13 -14.25 4.83
N GLN A 89 8.49 -14.95 3.74
CA GLN A 89 9.84 -14.90 3.14
C GLN A 89 9.84 -14.56 1.64
N SER A 90 8.71 -14.14 1.08
CA SER A 90 8.64 -13.84 -0.35
C SER A 90 7.82 -12.59 -0.62
N GLN A 91 8.31 -11.79 -1.54
CA GLN A 91 7.65 -10.60 -2.03
C GLN A 91 8.12 -10.33 -3.46
N VAL A 92 7.23 -9.79 -4.27
CA VAL A 92 7.57 -9.30 -5.60
C VAL A 92 7.38 -7.78 -5.59
N ILE A 93 8.47 -7.05 -5.81
CA ILE A 93 8.43 -5.60 -6.00
C ILE A 93 8.22 -5.35 -7.49
N TYR A 94 7.13 -4.66 -7.84
CA TYR A 94 6.76 -4.39 -9.22
C TYR A 94 7.26 -3.04 -9.73
N THR A 95 7.34 -2.05 -8.85
CA THR A 95 7.68 -0.66 -9.20
C THR A 95 8.46 -0.01 -8.05
N HIS A 96 9.36 0.92 -8.38
CA HIS A 96 10.09 1.76 -7.43
C HIS A 96 10.74 1.03 -6.23
N PRO A 97 11.61 0.03 -6.47
CA PRO A 97 12.24 -0.75 -5.40
C PRO A 97 13.17 0.06 -4.48
N GLU A 98 13.63 1.23 -4.91
CA GLU A 98 14.54 2.11 -4.17
C GLU A 98 14.02 2.55 -2.78
N ARG A 99 12.72 2.41 -2.49
CA ARG A 99 12.15 2.68 -1.16
C ARG A 99 12.25 1.50 -0.18
N VAL A 100 12.66 0.32 -0.64
CA VAL A 100 12.77 -0.89 0.18
C VAL A 100 14.23 -1.21 0.37
N ILE A 101 14.70 -1.20 1.62
CA ILE A 101 16.07 -1.57 1.98
C ILE A 101 16.04 -3.04 2.39
N GLU A 102 16.79 -3.89 1.70
CA GLU A 102 17.03 -5.27 2.14
C GLU A 102 17.92 -5.25 3.40
N GLN A 103 17.52 -6.02 4.42
CA GLN A 103 18.31 -6.26 5.63
C GLN A 103 18.95 -7.64 5.56
#